data_AF-A0A377KAQ6-F1
#
_entry.id   AF-A0A377KAQ6-F1
#
_cell.length_a   1.000
_cell.length_b   1.000
_cell.length_c   1.000
_cell.angle_alpha   90.00
_cell.angle_beta   90.00
_cell.angle_gamma   90.00
#
_symmetry.space_group_name_H-M   'P 1'
#
loop_
_entity.id
_entity.type
_entity.pdbx_description
1 polymer ?
#
loop_
_entity_poly.entity_id
_entity_poly.type
_entity_poly.pdbx_seq_one_letter_code
_entity_poly.pdbx_strand_id
1 'polypeptide(L)'
;MGLLALQNLAWKEVEPYPLDVLVAESQGMIGYMLAQSLSAQPQMPPVTTVLTRIEVSPDDPAFLQPEKFIGPVYQPEEQEALEAAYGWQMKRDGKYLRRVVASPQPRKISRQRSHRVVCSKRGMW
;
A
#
# COMPACT_ATOMS: atom_id res chain seq x y z
N MET A 1 0.06 1.28 -4.64
CA MET A 1 1.02 1.83 -3.65
C MET A 1 1.88 2.93 -4.19
N GLY A 2 2.62 2.71 -5.29
CA GLY A 2 3.57 3.70 -5.78
C GLY A 2 2.96 5.07 -6.10
N LEU A 3 1.77 5.11 -6.69
CA LEU A 3 1.06 6.38 -6.95
C LEU A 3 0.67 7.11 -5.65
N LEU A 4 0.10 6.40 -4.66
CA LEU A 4 -0.22 6.97 -3.34
C LEU A 4 1.03 7.51 -2.66
N ALA A 5 2.18 6.84 -2.79
CA ALA A 5 3.44 7.33 -2.25
C ALA A 5 3.89 8.65 -2.90
N LEU A 6 3.63 8.84 -4.19
CA LEU A 6 3.92 10.10 -4.89
C LEU A 6 2.93 11.21 -4.49
N GLN A 7 1.64 10.87 -4.38
CA GLN A 7 0.62 11.82 -3.91
C GLN A 7 0.93 12.29 -2.48
N ASN A 8 1.36 11.37 -1.61
CA ASN A 8 1.80 11.66 -0.25
C ASN A 8 3.04 12.58 -0.21
N LEU A 9 3.96 12.45 -1.18
CA LEU A 9 5.13 13.34 -1.30
C LEU A 9 4.83 14.71 -1.93
N ALA A 10 3.73 14.84 -2.66
CA ALA A 10 3.36 16.09 -3.31
C ALA A 10 2.97 17.17 -2.29
N TRP A 11 2.44 16.76 -1.13
CA TRP A 11 2.09 17.66 -0.04
C TRP A 11 3.23 17.76 0.97
N LYS A 12 3.81 18.96 1.12
CA LYS A 12 5.07 19.17 1.86
C LYS A 12 4.90 19.74 3.27
N GLU A 13 3.69 20.12 3.67
CA GLU A 13 3.46 20.75 4.98
C GLU A 13 3.51 19.76 6.16
N VAL A 14 3.40 18.46 5.88
CA VAL A 14 3.49 17.40 6.88
C VAL A 14 4.43 16.30 6.41
N GLU A 15 4.99 15.57 7.38
CA GLU A 15 5.81 14.39 7.09
C GLU A 15 4.98 13.36 6.31
N PRO A 16 5.54 12.74 5.25
CA PRO A 16 4.87 11.71 4.50
C PRO A 16 4.47 10.53 5.39
N TYR A 17 3.23 10.05 5.24
CA TYR A 17 2.80 8.82 5.89
C TYR A 17 3.69 7.61 5.52
N PRO A 18 3.94 6.68 6.45
CA PRO A 18 4.71 5.48 6.18
C PRO A 18 3.98 4.55 5.20
N LEU A 19 4.75 3.66 4.54
CA LEU A 19 4.24 2.81 3.47
C LEU A 19 3.12 1.86 3.90
N ASP A 20 3.10 1.41 5.15
CA ASP A 20 2.06 0.52 5.69
C ASP A 20 0.70 1.23 5.80
N VAL A 21 0.69 2.51 6.19
CA VAL A 21 -0.52 3.36 6.19
C VAL A 21 -1.03 3.52 4.76
N LEU A 22 -0.16 3.80 3.80
CA LEU A 22 -0.55 3.87 2.40
C LEU A 22 -1.13 2.53 1.94
N VAL A 23 -0.54 1.39 2.35
CA VAL A 23 -1.08 0.03 2.06
C VAL A 23 -2.50 -0.11 2.59
N ALA A 24 -2.78 0.34 3.81
CA ALA A 24 -4.14 0.34 4.35
C ALA A 24 -5.09 1.22 3.53
N GLU A 25 -4.66 2.43 3.12
CA GLU A 25 -5.45 3.32 2.28
C GLU A 25 -5.82 2.66 0.94
N SER A 26 -4.86 2.02 0.27
CA SER A 26 -5.13 1.32 -0.99
C SER A 26 -6.10 0.16 -0.85
N GLN A 27 -6.04 -0.58 0.28
CA GLN A 27 -7.00 -1.64 0.58
C GLN A 27 -8.42 -1.06 0.72
N GLY A 28 -8.54 0.07 1.42
CA GLY A 28 -9.81 0.78 1.56
C GLY A 28 -10.37 1.22 0.22
N MET A 29 -9.56 1.87 -0.62
CA MET A 29 -9.97 2.34 -1.95
C MET A 29 -10.40 1.19 -2.87
N ILE A 30 -9.53 0.18 -3.05
CA ILE A 30 -9.81 -0.97 -3.92
C ILE A 30 -11.02 -1.75 -3.39
N GLY A 31 -11.03 -2.03 -2.10
CA GLY A 31 -12.12 -2.77 -1.48
C GLY A 31 -13.45 -2.03 -1.57
N TYR A 32 -13.47 -0.71 -1.36
CA TYR A 32 -14.67 0.11 -1.55
C TYR A 32 -15.21 -0.01 -2.97
N MET A 33 -14.36 0.16 -3.99
CA MET A 33 -14.76 0.06 -5.39
C MET A 33 -15.33 -1.32 -5.70
N LEU A 34 -14.64 -2.39 -5.26
CA LEU A 34 -15.09 -3.77 -5.47
C LEU A 34 -16.41 -4.06 -4.74
N ALA A 35 -16.53 -3.67 -3.47
CA ALA A 35 -17.74 -3.88 -2.69
C ALA A 35 -18.94 -3.13 -3.29
N GLN A 36 -18.72 -1.90 -3.77
CA GLN A 36 -19.76 -1.10 -4.43
C GLN A 36 -20.21 -1.76 -5.74
N SER A 37 -19.28 -2.22 -6.58
CA SER A 37 -19.60 -2.89 -7.84
C SER A 37 -20.29 -4.25 -7.65
N LEU A 38 -19.84 -5.05 -6.69
CA LEU A 38 -20.46 -6.34 -6.38
C LEU A 38 -21.86 -6.15 -5.78
N SER A 39 -22.03 -5.21 -4.85
CA SER A 39 -23.33 -4.94 -4.22
C SER A 39 -24.40 -4.45 -5.20
N ALA A 40 -24.01 -3.96 -6.38
CA ALA A 40 -24.93 -3.59 -7.44
C ALA A 40 -25.46 -4.79 -8.25
N GLN A 41 -24.88 -5.99 -8.09
CA GLN A 41 -25.32 -7.17 -8.82
C GLN A 41 -26.60 -7.77 -8.22
N PRO A 42 -27.56 -8.21 -9.06
CA PRO A 42 -28.76 -8.90 -8.59
C PRO A 42 -28.40 -10.12 -7.73
N GLN A 43 -29.10 -10.30 -6.61
CA GLN A 43 -28.94 -11.44 -5.69
C GLN A 43 -27.56 -11.54 -4.99
N MET A 44 -26.71 -10.51 -5.06
CA MET A 44 -25.46 -10.50 -4.30
C MET A 44 -25.73 -10.41 -2.79
N PRO A 45 -25.16 -11.29 -1.95
CA PRO A 45 -25.21 -11.13 -0.50
C PRO A 45 -24.46 -9.86 -0.04
N PRO A 46 -24.71 -9.35 1.19
CA PRO A 46 -23.98 -8.20 1.71
C PRO A 46 -22.47 -8.36 1.59
N VAL A 47 -21.82 -7.43 0.88
CA VAL A 47 -20.37 -7.41 0.67
C VAL A 47 -19.75 -6.38 1.61
N THR A 48 -18.64 -6.75 2.25
CA THR A 48 -17.86 -5.84 3.09
C THR A 48 -16.37 -5.96 2.78
N THR A 49 -15.65 -4.87 2.97
CA THR A 49 -14.18 -4.84 2.89
C THR A 49 -13.62 -4.85 4.30
N VAL A 50 -12.68 -5.76 4.55
CA VAL A 50 -11.97 -5.84 5.83
C VAL A 50 -10.51 -5.47 5.60
N LEU A 51 -10.06 -4.40 6.26
CA LEU A 51 -8.64 -4.07 6.30
C LEU A 51 -7.87 -5.23 6.94
N THR A 52 -6.83 -5.69 6.26
CA THR A 52 -6.08 -6.87 6.66
C THR A 52 -4.63 -6.49 6.95
N ARG A 53 -4.13 -6.93 8.10
CA ARG A 53 -2.71 -6.84 8.47
C ARG A 53 -2.09 -8.22 8.45
N ILE A 54 -0.87 -8.31 7.97
CA ILE A 54 -0.11 -9.56 7.86
C ILE A 54 1.09 -9.47 8.80
N GLU A 55 1.26 -10.49 9.63
CA GLU A 55 2.45 -10.68 10.44
C GLU A 55 3.59 -11.20 9.55
N VAL A 56 4.75 -10.58 9.71
CA VAL A 56 6.00 -10.91 9.00
C VAL A 56 7.11 -11.07 10.03
N SER A 57 8.18 -11.79 9.68
CA SER A 57 9.34 -11.89 10.58
C SER A 57 10.08 -10.56 10.63
N PRO A 58 10.43 -9.99 11.79
CA PRO A 58 11.27 -8.79 11.85
C PRO A 58 12.66 -9.02 11.25
N ASP A 59 13.16 -10.26 11.33
CA ASP A 59 14.47 -10.67 10.80
C ASP A 59 14.38 -11.18 9.34
N ASP A 60 13.31 -10.87 8.61
CA ASP A 60 13.19 -11.30 7.22
C ASP A 60 14.29 -10.64 6.35
N PRO A 61 15.07 -11.43 5.59
CA PRO A 61 16.16 -10.89 4.78
C PRO A 61 15.71 -9.88 3.72
N ALA A 62 14.43 -9.87 3.34
CA ALA A 62 13.87 -8.90 2.41
C ALA A 62 13.96 -7.44 2.91
N PHE A 63 14.13 -7.23 4.23
CA PHE A 63 14.38 -5.89 4.77
C PHE A 63 15.80 -5.39 4.47
N LEU A 64 16.78 -6.30 4.42
CA LEU A 64 18.17 -5.96 4.08
C LEU A 64 18.37 -5.83 2.57
N GLN A 65 17.61 -6.61 1.78
CA GLN A 65 17.68 -6.58 0.32
C GLN A 65 16.29 -6.38 -0.31
N PRO A 66 15.78 -5.13 -0.33
CA PRO A 66 14.56 -4.78 -1.05
C PRO A 66 14.62 -5.11 -2.54
N GLU A 67 13.60 -5.80 -3.06
CA GLU A 67 13.54 -6.19 -4.48
C GLU A 67 12.22 -5.82 -5.15
N LYS A 68 11.18 -5.52 -4.37
CA LYS A 68 9.85 -5.28 -4.93
C LYS A 68 9.75 -3.86 -5.48
N PHE A 69 9.66 -3.75 -6.80
CA PHE A 69 9.46 -2.47 -7.47
C PHE A 69 8.10 -1.84 -7.15
N ILE A 70 8.09 -0.53 -6.90
CA ILE A 70 6.89 0.28 -6.72
C ILE A 70 7.01 1.60 -7.50
N GLY A 71 5.86 2.13 -7.93
CA GLY A 71 5.80 3.46 -8.54
C GLY A 71 6.30 3.50 -9.98
N PRO A 72 6.50 4.71 -10.50
CA PRO A 72 6.92 4.95 -11.88
C PRO A 72 8.39 4.60 -12.08
N VAL A 73 8.82 4.72 -13.33
CA VAL A 73 10.22 4.61 -13.75
C VAL A 73 10.90 5.98 -13.71
N TYR A 74 12.21 5.97 -13.45
CA TYR A 74 13.10 7.12 -13.42
C TYR A 74 14.31 6.87 -14.31
N GLN A 75 14.99 7.93 -14.72
CA GLN A 75 16.23 7.83 -15.48
C GLN A 75 17.41 7.46 -14.56
N PRO A 76 18.40 6.71 -15.07
CA PRO A 76 19.59 6.33 -14.30
C PRO A 76 20.31 7.50 -13.63
N GLU A 77 20.31 8.67 -14.27
CA GLU A 77 20.97 9.88 -13.79
C GLU A 77 20.28 10.51 -12.58
N GLU A 78 19.02 10.15 -12.30
CA GLU A 78 18.24 10.67 -11.18
C GLU A 78 18.50 9.93 -9.87
N GLN A 79 19.26 8.82 -9.89
CA GLN A 79 19.41 7.92 -8.74
C GLN A 79 19.89 8.65 -7.48
N GLU A 80 21.07 9.26 -7.55
CA GLU A 80 21.72 9.87 -6.38
C GLU A 80 20.85 10.99 -5.79
N ALA A 81 20.19 11.78 -6.64
CA ALA A 81 19.31 12.85 -6.19
C ALA A 81 18.08 12.31 -5.44
N LEU A 82 17.45 11.24 -5.94
CA LEU A 82 16.27 10.63 -5.32
C LEU A 82 16.62 9.90 -4.01
N GLU A 83 17.75 9.21 -3.99
CA GLU A 83 18.24 8.51 -2.78
C GLU A 83 18.64 9.53 -1.70
N ALA A 84 19.29 10.64 -2.06
CA ALA A 84 19.65 11.70 -1.12
C ALA A 84 18.42 12.47 -0.60
N ALA A 85 17.45 12.76 -1.47
CA ALA A 85 16.27 13.54 -1.09
C ALA A 85 15.28 12.77 -0.21
N TYR A 86 15.11 11.46 -0.46
CA TYR A 86 14.03 10.67 0.15
C TYR A 86 14.50 9.41 0.87
N GLY A 87 15.80 9.11 0.88
CA GLY A 87 16.33 7.87 1.46
C GLY A 87 15.83 6.61 0.76
N TRP A 88 15.46 6.71 -0.51
CA TRP A 88 14.95 5.58 -1.27
C TRP A 88 16.06 4.59 -1.60
N GLN A 89 15.68 3.34 -1.84
CA GLN A 89 16.55 2.37 -2.51
C GLN A 89 16.02 2.19 -3.93
N MET A 90 16.90 2.38 -4.91
CA MET A 90 16.56 2.25 -6.32
C MET A 90 17.27 1.04 -6.92
N LYS A 91 16.60 0.32 -7.81
CA LYS A 91 17.20 -0.76 -8.61
C LYS A 91 16.87 -0.56 -10.08
N ARG A 92 17.70 -1.10 -10.97
CA ARG A 92 17.45 -1.11 -12.42
C ARG A 92 16.22 -1.97 -12.74
N ASP A 93 15.30 -1.39 -13.49
CA ASP A 93 14.18 -2.06 -14.15
C ASP A 93 14.33 -1.84 -15.67
N GLY A 94 15.09 -2.74 -16.31
CA GLY A 94 15.51 -2.60 -17.69
C GLY A 94 16.44 -1.39 -17.90
N LYS A 95 16.04 -0.48 -18.80
CA LYS A 95 16.80 0.76 -19.10
C LYS A 95 16.58 1.87 -18.06
N TYR A 96 15.60 1.71 -17.17
CA TYR A 96 15.23 2.71 -16.18
C TYR A 96 15.60 2.25 -14.76
N LEU A 97 15.35 3.13 -13.80
CA LEU A 97 15.36 2.85 -12.38
C LEU A 97 13.94 2.85 -11.82
N ARG A 98 13.73 2.08 -10.75
CA ARG A 98 12.52 2.13 -9.96
C ARG A 98 12.83 1.98 -8.48
N ARG A 99 12.02 2.63 -7.66
CA ARG A 99 12.06 2.46 -6.22
C ARG A 99 11.73 1.02 -5.87
N VAL A 100 12.53 0.43 -5.00
CA VAL A 100 12.28 -0.88 -4.41
C VAL A 100 11.93 -0.76 -2.93
N VAL A 101 11.11 -1.70 -2.46
CA VAL A 101 10.73 -1.84 -1.06
C VAL A 101 10.86 -3.30 -0.62
N ALA A 102 10.97 -3.51 0.68
CA ALA A 102 10.96 -4.84 1.26
C ALA A 102 9.65 -5.57 0.93
N SER A 103 9.74 -6.85 0.65
CA SER A 103 8.58 -7.74 0.44
C SER A 103 8.76 -9.03 1.24
N PRO A 104 8.74 -8.94 2.58
CA PRO A 104 8.96 -10.08 3.45
C PRO A 104 7.89 -11.16 3.27
N GLN A 105 8.24 -12.40 3.62
CA GLN A 105 7.33 -13.53 3.47
C GLN A 105 6.16 -13.41 4.46
N PRO A 106 4.91 -13.51 3.99
CA PRO A 106 3.75 -13.44 4.87
C PRO A 106 3.70 -14.69 5.76
N ARG A 107 3.56 -14.51 7.07
CA ARG A 107 3.44 -15.64 8.01
C ARG A 107 2.01 -15.94 8.37
N LYS A 108 1.25 -14.91 8.74
CA LYS A 108 -0.12 -15.07 9.25
C LYS A 108 -0.94 -13.80 9.07
N ILE A 109 -2.24 -13.96 8.83
CA ILE A 109 -3.19 -12.85 8.97
C ILE A 109 -3.29 -12.48 10.45
N SER A 110 -2.89 -11.26 10.78
CA SER A 110 -2.97 -10.74 12.14
C SER A 110 -4.44 -10.65 12.54
N ARG A 111 -4.81 -11.42 13.56
CA ARG A 111 -6.15 -11.37 14.13
C ARG A 111 -6.16 -10.34 15.26
N GLN A 112 -6.55 -9.11 14.95
CA GLN A 112 -7.20 -8.32 15.99
C GLN A 112 -8.61 -8.88 16.19
N ARG A 113 -9.10 -8.93 17.44
CA ARG A 113 -10.48 -9.32 17.71
C ARG A 113 -11.38 -8.25 17.10
N SER A 114 -11.81 -8.45 15.85
CA SER A 114 -12.76 -7.56 15.20
C SER A 114 -14.12 -7.72 15.87
N HIS A 115 -14.47 -6.80 16.76
CA HIS A 115 -15.83 -6.69 17.28
C HIS A 115 -16.75 -6.33 16.12
N ARG A 116 -17.63 -7.27 15.76
CA ARG A 116 -18.88 -7.12 14.98
C ARG A 116 -19.09 -5.71 14.38
N VAL A 117 -18.45 -5.42 13.25
CA VAL A 117 -18.66 -4.16 12.53
C VAL A 117 -19.98 -4.25 11.77
N VAL A 118 -21.04 -3.72 12.38
CA VAL A 118 -22.32 -3.47 11.71
C VAL A 118 -22.33 -1.99 11.34
N CYS A 119 -21.88 -1.66 10.13
CA CYS A 119 -22.21 -0.35 9.54
C CYS A 119 -23.63 -0.43 8.97
N SER A 120 -24.63 -0.16 9.82
CA SER A 120 -25.97 0.21 9.35
C SER A 120 -25.86 1.64 8.82
N LYS A 121 -25.82 1.82 7.49
CA LYS A 121 -26.05 3.13 6.88
C LYS A 121 -27.50 3.55 7.17
N ARG A 122 -27.71 4.31 8.24
CA ARG A 122 -28.90 5.15 8.42
C ARG A 122 -28.45 6.59 8.33
N GLY A 123 -28.71 7.19 7.17
CA GLY A 123 -28.72 8.64 6.97
C GLY A 123 -27.36 9.31 6.73
N MET A 124 -27.35 10.18 5.71
CA MET A 124 -26.37 11.24 5.42
C MET A 124 -24.95 10.78 5.08
N TRP A 125 -24.70 10.58 3.77
CA TRP A 125 -24.03 11.56 2.90
C TRP A 125 -24.69 11.50 1.52
#